data_AF-D4NTC4-F1
#
_entry.id   AF-D4NTC4-F1
#
_cell.length_a   1.000
_cell.length_b   1.000
_cell.length_c   1.000
_cell.angle_alpha   90.00
_cell.angle_beta   90.00
_cell.angle_gamma   90.00
#
_symmetry.space_group_name_H-M   'P 1'
#
loop_
_entity.id
_entity.type
_entity.pdbx_description
1 polymer ?
#
loop_
_entity_poly.entity_id
_entity_poly.type
_entity_poly.pdbx_seq_one_letter_code
_entity_poly.pdbx_strand_id
1 'polypeptide(L)'
;ASPAFKKVDAFLKRHGIFVAYWIDRFDFLTEFFQKNDHAIGCNEIVPTEESHRSRRHPMTGRTMHTFLADTVSLLPIRQLQSLFNEKIETNAIFKKAIEGVRNDEFKELYNALWTDDAWLDLVDELKTKYDLDLKYAVETLAPALYGQNVPLYISFQTQFDEFVEIILAKAGDSIKSLIKAYKQNDAFRATLDTLDNT
;
A
#
# COMPACT_ATOMS: atom_id res chain seq x y z
N ALA A 1 -23.67 -4.38 -13.91
CA ALA A 1 -23.56 -3.84 -12.54
C ALA A 1 -24.92 -3.86 -11.86
N SER A 2 -24.99 -4.38 -10.63
CA SER A 2 -26.25 -4.52 -9.89
C SER A 2 -26.90 -3.15 -9.60
N PRO A 3 -28.24 -3.09 -9.39
CA PRO A 3 -28.92 -1.85 -9.04
C PRO A 3 -28.36 -1.20 -7.78
N ALA A 4 -27.97 -1.99 -6.76
CA ALA A 4 -27.35 -1.48 -5.54
C ALA A 4 -25.98 -0.85 -5.82
N PHE A 5 -25.13 -1.50 -6.60
CA PHE A 5 -23.83 -0.93 -6.97
C PHE A 5 -23.99 0.38 -7.76
N LYS A 6 -24.96 0.47 -8.67
CA LYS A 6 -25.23 1.73 -9.39
C LYS A 6 -25.57 2.90 -8.47
N LYS A 7 -26.27 2.65 -7.35
CA LYS A 7 -26.56 3.67 -6.34
C LYS A 7 -25.29 4.11 -5.61
N VAL A 8 -24.43 3.16 -5.24
CA VAL A 8 -23.13 3.44 -4.62
C VAL A 8 -22.23 4.25 -5.56
N ASP A 9 -22.08 3.82 -6.82
CA ASP A 9 -21.29 4.52 -7.84
C ASP A 9 -21.82 5.95 -8.09
N ALA A 10 -23.14 6.12 -8.20
CA ALA A 10 -23.75 7.44 -8.33
C ALA A 10 -23.49 8.33 -7.09
N PHE A 11 -23.57 7.76 -5.88
CA PHE A 11 -23.24 8.48 -4.65
C PHE A 11 -21.78 8.95 -4.66
N LEU A 12 -20.83 8.04 -4.91
CA LEU A 12 -19.40 8.34 -4.93
C LEU A 12 -19.09 9.44 -5.95
N LYS A 13 -19.67 9.37 -7.15
CA LYS A 13 -19.51 10.39 -8.20
C LYS A 13 -19.95 11.78 -7.74
N ARG A 14 -21.08 11.89 -7.01
CA ARG A 14 -21.56 13.17 -6.44
C ARG A 14 -20.58 13.76 -5.41
N HIS A 15 -19.80 12.91 -4.75
CA HIS A 15 -18.75 13.29 -3.80
C HIS A 15 -17.35 13.44 -4.44
N GLY A 16 -17.26 13.42 -5.77
CA GLY A 16 -16.00 13.58 -6.51
C GLY A 16 -15.13 12.33 -6.53
N ILE A 17 -15.67 11.16 -6.19
CA ILE A 17 -14.99 9.87 -6.22
C ILE A 17 -15.49 9.10 -7.44
N PHE A 18 -14.62 8.91 -8.43
CA PHE A 18 -14.98 8.28 -9.69
C PHE A 18 -14.47 6.84 -9.74
N VAL A 19 -15.36 5.86 -9.63
CA VAL A 19 -14.97 4.43 -9.67
C VAL A 19 -14.24 4.07 -10.96
N ALA A 20 -14.69 4.62 -12.10
CA ALA A 20 -14.06 4.40 -13.41
C ALA A 20 -12.58 4.82 -13.44
N TYR A 21 -12.22 5.93 -12.81
CA TYR A 21 -10.83 6.37 -12.71
C TYR A 21 -9.95 5.32 -12.00
N TRP A 22 -10.49 4.69 -10.95
CA TRP A 22 -9.77 3.64 -10.24
C TRP A 22 -9.62 2.37 -11.08
N ILE A 23 -10.68 1.97 -11.81
CA ILE A 23 -10.61 0.84 -12.75
C ILE A 23 -9.52 1.09 -13.80
N ASP A 24 -9.54 2.26 -14.46
CA ASP A 24 -8.54 2.62 -15.46
C ASP A 24 -7.12 2.62 -14.87
N ARG A 25 -6.97 3.06 -13.61
CA ARG A 25 -5.68 3.07 -12.93
C ARG A 25 -5.20 1.66 -12.57
N PHE A 26 -6.10 0.77 -12.16
CA PHE A 26 -5.79 -0.64 -11.92
C PHE A 26 -5.42 -1.37 -13.21
N ASP A 27 -6.13 -1.11 -14.31
CA ASP A 27 -5.80 -1.67 -15.62
C ASP A 27 -4.41 -1.20 -16.06
N PHE A 28 -4.11 0.10 -15.94
CA PHE A 28 -2.78 0.62 -16.20
C PHE A 28 -1.70 -0.06 -15.35
N LEU A 29 -1.93 -0.24 -14.05
CA LEU A 29 -0.97 -0.89 -13.15
C LEU A 29 -0.77 -2.35 -13.54
N THR A 30 -1.84 -3.06 -13.87
CA THR A 30 -1.80 -4.46 -14.32
C THR A 30 -1.01 -4.58 -15.61
N GLU A 31 -1.28 -3.73 -16.60
CA GLU A 31 -0.49 -3.69 -17.82
C GLU A 31 0.97 -3.33 -17.57
N PHE A 32 1.23 -2.35 -16.69
CA PHE A 32 2.57 -1.96 -16.32
C PHE A 32 3.31 -3.15 -15.70
N PHE A 33 2.70 -3.87 -14.76
CA PHE A 33 3.31 -5.05 -14.14
C PHE A 33 3.52 -6.19 -15.13
N GLN A 34 2.55 -6.48 -15.99
CA GLN A 34 2.68 -7.50 -17.05
C GLN A 34 3.79 -7.16 -18.06
N LYS A 35 3.89 -5.89 -18.49
CA LYS A 35 4.92 -5.44 -19.45
C LYS A 35 6.30 -5.35 -18.80
N ASN A 36 6.35 -5.13 -17.49
CA ASN A 36 7.57 -4.99 -16.71
C ASN A 36 7.79 -6.18 -15.77
N ASP A 37 7.37 -7.38 -16.17
CA ASP A 37 7.55 -8.64 -15.42
C ASP A 37 9.05 -8.98 -15.20
N HIS A 38 9.95 -8.32 -15.94
CA HIS A 38 11.40 -8.32 -15.70
C HIS A 38 11.90 -7.21 -14.76
N ALA A 39 11.16 -6.10 -14.60
CA ALA A 39 11.53 -5.00 -13.70
C ALA A 39 11.03 -5.22 -12.27
N ILE A 40 9.99 -6.02 -12.10
CA ILE A 40 9.55 -6.54 -10.81
C ILE A 40 10.06 -7.97 -10.78
N GLY A 41 11.17 -8.21 -10.07
CA GLY A 41 11.84 -9.52 -10.00
C GLY A 41 10.97 -10.62 -9.37
N CYS A 42 9.91 -11.04 -10.06
CA CYS A 42 9.07 -12.17 -9.71
C CYS A 42 9.54 -13.47 -10.36
N ASN A 43 10.43 -13.40 -11.37
CA ASN A 43 10.89 -14.58 -12.10
C ASN A 43 12.29 -15.08 -11.72
N GLU A 44 13.01 -14.40 -10.85
CA GLU A 44 14.22 -14.94 -10.22
C GLU A 44 14.51 -14.09 -8.98
N ILE A 45 14.63 -14.71 -7.80
CA ILE A 45 15.17 -14.02 -6.62
C ILE A 45 16.67 -13.81 -6.90
N VAL A 46 16.99 -12.83 -7.74
CA VAL A 46 18.36 -12.35 -7.89
C VAL A 46 18.59 -11.40 -6.73
N PRO A 47 19.49 -11.71 -5.78
CA PRO A 47 19.87 -10.75 -4.76
C PRO A 47 20.61 -9.62 -5.49
N THR A 48 19.94 -8.51 -5.76
CA THR A 48 20.66 -7.30 -6.15
C THR A 48 21.40 -6.80 -4.91
N GLU A 49 22.72 -6.66 -5.04
CA GLU A 49 23.64 -6.26 -3.96
C GLU A 49 23.39 -4.84 -3.42
N GLU A 50 22.37 -4.12 -3.92
CA GLU A 50 22.05 -2.74 -3.53
C GLU A 50 20.68 -2.58 -2.82
N SER A 51 20.01 -3.66 -2.44
CA SER A 51 18.82 -3.57 -1.57
C SER A 51 19.26 -3.46 -0.10
N HIS A 52 19.36 -2.24 0.43
CA HIS A 52 19.43 -1.98 1.86
C HIS A 52 18.18 -2.55 2.55
N ARG A 53 18.25 -3.83 2.94
CA ARG A 53 17.21 -4.60 3.61
C ARG A 53 15.80 -4.24 3.13
N SER A 54 15.50 -4.60 1.88
CA SER A 54 14.12 -4.94 1.53
C SER A 54 13.64 -5.86 2.65
N ARG A 55 12.68 -5.39 3.46
CA ARG A 55 11.91 -6.27 4.32
C ARG A 55 11.51 -7.39 3.38
N ARG A 56 12.17 -8.53 3.48
CA ARG A 56 11.69 -9.77 2.88
C ARG A 56 10.42 -10.02 3.66
N HIS A 57 9.34 -9.35 3.28
CA HIS A 57 8.01 -9.68 3.72
C HIS A 57 7.83 -11.05 3.08
N PRO A 58 7.99 -12.12 3.86
CA PRO A 58 7.98 -13.45 3.27
C PRO A 58 6.60 -13.59 2.66
N MET A 59 6.54 -13.96 1.37
CA MET A 59 5.26 -14.27 0.76
C MET A 59 4.55 -15.29 1.65
N THR A 60 3.44 -14.89 2.25
CA THR A 60 2.76 -15.72 3.25
C THR A 60 1.94 -16.82 2.59
N GLY A 61 1.70 -16.69 1.27
CA GLY A 61 1.05 -17.70 0.44
C GLY A 61 1.24 -17.45 -1.06
N ARG A 62 0.38 -18.11 -1.86
CA ARG A 62 0.39 -18.06 -3.34
C ARG A 62 -0.97 -17.74 -3.94
N THR A 63 -1.87 -17.23 -3.12
CA THR A 63 -3.28 -16.99 -3.49
C THR A 63 -3.53 -15.48 -3.62
N MET A 64 -4.61 -15.08 -4.30
CA MET A 64 -4.95 -13.66 -4.44
C MET A 64 -5.21 -13.04 -3.06
N HIS A 65 -5.91 -13.74 -2.17
CA HIS A 65 -6.12 -13.28 -0.80
C HIS A 65 -4.81 -13.02 -0.04
N THR A 66 -3.85 -13.95 -0.10
CA THR A 66 -2.54 -13.78 0.56
C THR A 66 -1.71 -12.67 -0.07
N PHE A 67 -1.80 -12.47 -1.38
CA PHE A 67 -1.20 -11.30 -2.05
C PHE A 67 -1.77 -9.96 -1.54
N LEU A 68 -3.10 -9.85 -1.38
CA LEU A 68 -3.71 -8.62 -0.85
C LEU A 68 -3.29 -8.38 0.62
N ALA A 69 -3.22 -9.44 1.43
CA ALA A 69 -2.77 -9.34 2.82
C ALA A 69 -1.30 -8.92 2.93
N ASP A 70 -0.43 -9.54 2.15
CA ASP A 70 1.00 -9.19 2.08
C ASP A 70 1.16 -7.73 1.59
N THR A 71 0.38 -7.32 0.58
CA THR A 71 0.35 -5.93 0.11
C THR A 71 -0.02 -4.96 1.23
N VAL A 72 -1.10 -5.23 1.99
CA VAL A 72 -1.51 -4.38 3.12
C VAL A 72 -0.40 -4.25 4.16
N SER A 73 0.31 -5.35 4.45
CA SER A 73 1.40 -5.37 5.43
C SER A 73 2.67 -4.63 4.98
N LEU A 74 2.85 -4.48 3.67
CA LEU A 74 3.95 -3.72 3.07
C LEU A 74 3.72 -2.21 3.05
N LEU A 75 2.47 -1.75 3.22
CA LEU A 75 2.16 -0.33 3.09
C LEU A 75 2.83 0.49 4.23
N PRO A 76 3.35 1.69 3.93
CA PRO A 76 3.92 2.59 4.94
C PRO A 76 2.79 3.29 5.73
N ILE A 77 2.03 2.52 6.51
CA ILE A 77 0.76 2.92 7.13
C ILE A 77 0.85 4.27 7.85
N ARG A 78 1.93 4.53 8.58
CA ARG A 78 2.09 5.80 9.32
C ARG A 78 2.32 7.01 8.42
N GLN A 79 3.11 6.86 7.37
CA GLN A 79 3.33 7.94 6.40
C GLN A 79 2.02 8.25 5.68
N LEU A 80 1.25 7.20 5.33
CA LEU A 80 -0.09 7.34 4.77
C LEU A 80 -1.05 8.00 5.75
N GLN A 81 -1.05 7.63 7.04
CA GLN A 81 -1.84 8.27 8.09
C GLN A 81 -1.50 9.75 8.25
N SER A 82 -0.20 10.09 8.30
CA SER A 82 0.27 11.46 8.39
C SER A 82 -0.23 12.29 7.21
N LEU A 83 -0.06 11.77 5.99
CA LEU A 83 -0.53 12.42 4.78
C LEU A 83 -2.06 12.55 4.74
N PHE A 84 -2.78 11.53 5.23
CA PHE A 84 -4.23 11.56 5.31
C PHE A 84 -4.70 12.69 6.25
N ASN A 85 -4.13 12.76 7.47
CA ASN A 85 -4.46 13.79 8.45
C ASN A 85 -4.15 15.20 7.91
N GLU A 86 -2.97 15.37 7.31
CA GLU A 86 -2.59 16.62 6.64
C GLU A 86 -3.62 17.01 5.57
N LYS A 87 -4.01 16.08 4.69
CA LYS A 87 -4.98 16.35 3.63
C LYS A 87 -6.39 16.63 4.15
N ILE A 88 -6.81 16.00 5.25
CA ILE A 88 -8.07 16.33 5.91
C ILE A 88 -8.08 17.76 6.43
N GLU A 89 -6.96 18.25 6.96
CA GLU A 89 -6.86 19.62 7.49
C GLU A 89 -6.69 20.67 6.38
N THR A 90 -5.90 20.36 5.35
CA THR A 90 -5.43 21.35 4.37
C THR A 90 -6.16 21.32 3.03
N ASN A 91 -6.83 20.21 2.67
CA ASN A 91 -7.44 20.04 1.36
C ASN A 91 -8.96 19.88 1.47
N ALA A 92 -9.69 20.96 1.15
CA ALA A 92 -11.14 21.00 1.23
C ALA A 92 -11.85 19.97 0.32
N ILE A 93 -11.29 19.66 -0.85
CA ILE A 93 -11.87 18.67 -1.78
C ILE A 93 -11.74 17.27 -1.17
N PHE A 94 -10.54 16.94 -0.67
CA PHE A 94 -10.27 15.66 -0.02
C PHE A 94 -11.14 15.47 1.22
N LYS A 95 -11.19 16.50 2.09
CA LYS A 95 -12.04 16.52 3.28
C LYS A 95 -13.51 16.24 2.93
N LYS A 96 -14.08 16.97 1.97
CA LYS A 96 -15.47 16.79 1.54
C LYS A 96 -15.76 15.38 1.00
N ALA A 97 -14.82 14.79 0.28
CA ALA A 97 -14.95 13.42 -0.22
C ALA A 97 -14.97 12.41 0.94
N ILE A 98 -14.06 12.52 1.89
CA ILE A 98 -13.99 11.64 3.06
C ILE A 98 -15.21 11.81 3.98
N GLU A 99 -15.65 13.03 4.24
CA GLU A 99 -16.87 13.30 5.02
C GLU A 99 -18.11 12.69 4.35
N GLY A 100 -18.18 12.74 3.02
CA GLY A 100 -19.23 12.07 2.25
C GLY A 100 -19.24 10.55 2.46
N VAL A 101 -18.08 9.90 2.38
CA VAL A 101 -17.97 8.44 2.57
C VAL A 101 -18.19 8.03 4.03
N ARG A 102 -17.99 8.93 5.00
CA ARG A 102 -18.20 8.64 6.43
C ARG A 102 -19.62 8.93 6.93
N ASN A 103 -20.50 9.49 6.09
CA ASN A 103 -21.84 9.87 6.52
C ASN A 103 -22.81 8.67 6.58
N ASP A 104 -23.97 8.89 7.20
CA ASP A 104 -24.99 7.86 7.38
C ASP A 104 -25.61 7.42 6.04
N GLU A 105 -25.76 8.31 5.06
CA GLU A 105 -26.27 7.96 3.72
C GLU A 105 -25.37 6.91 3.05
N PHE A 106 -24.05 7.09 3.09
CA PHE A 106 -23.12 6.11 2.53
C PHE A 106 -23.17 4.80 3.31
N LYS A 107 -23.27 4.86 4.64
CA LYS A 107 -23.37 3.65 5.48
C LYS A 107 -24.62 2.83 5.13
N GLU A 108 -25.76 3.47 4.91
CA GLU A 108 -26.99 2.81 4.47
C GLU A 108 -26.85 2.20 3.08
N LEU A 109 -26.28 2.95 2.12
CA LEU A 109 -26.02 2.45 0.76
C LEU A 109 -25.05 1.26 0.77
N TYR A 110 -24.00 1.32 1.58
CA TYR A 110 -23.03 0.25 1.75
C TYR A 110 -23.68 -0.99 2.35
N ASN A 111 -24.48 -0.84 3.40
CA ASN A 111 -25.19 -1.97 3.99
C ASN A 111 -26.18 -2.60 2.99
N ALA A 112 -26.91 -1.77 2.23
CA ALA A 112 -27.83 -2.25 1.20
C ALA A 112 -27.10 -3.02 0.09
N LEU A 113 -25.89 -2.61 -0.29
CA LEU A 113 -25.05 -3.32 -1.25
C LEU A 113 -24.76 -4.76 -0.80
N TRP A 114 -24.44 -4.96 0.48
CA TRP A 114 -24.17 -6.28 1.06
C TRP A 114 -25.42 -7.11 1.39
N THR A 115 -26.60 -6.64 0.97
CA THR A 115 -27.86 -7.39 1.03
C THR A 115 -28.49 -7.60 -0.35
N ASP A 116 -27.85 -7.12 -1.42
CA ASP A 116 -28.34 -7.22 -2.79
C ASP A 116 -27.88 -8.54 -3.42
N ASP A 117 -28.81 -9.42 -3.76
CA ASP A 117 -28.50 -10.76 -4.28
C ASP A 117 -27.59 -10.71 -5.52
N ALA A 118 -27.88 -9.83 -6.48
CA ALA A 118 -27.07 -9.68 -7.69
C ALA A 118 -25.64 -9.19 -7.42
N TRP A 119 -25.42 -8.44 -6.33
CA TRP A 119 -24.08 -8.07 -5.87
C TRP A 119 -23.40 -9.26 -5.18
N LEU A 120 -24.13 -9.97 -4.31
CA LEU A 120 -23.60 -11.12 -3.59
C LEU A 120 -23.22 -12.26 -4.54
N ASP A 121 -23.98 -12.50 -5.61
CA ASP A 121 -23.65 -13.46 -6.67
C ASP A 121 -22.30 -13.13 -7.34
N LEU A 122 -22.07 -11.84 -7.65
CA LEU A 122 -20.79 -11.39 -8.21
C LEU A 122 -19.65 -11.54 -7.21
N VAL A 123 -19.87 -11.18 -5.94
CA VAL A 123 -18.87 -11.33 -4.87
C VAL A 123 -18.50 -12.80 -4.71
N ASP A 124 -19.48 -13.70 -4.71
CA ASP A 124 -19.26 -15.14 -4.58
C ASP A 124 -18.51 -15.70 -5.79
N GLU A 125 -18.88 -15.31 -7.01
CA GLU A 125 -18.13 -15.69 -8.22
C GLU A 125 -16.66 -15.22 -8.12
N LEU A 126 -16.42 -13.97 -7.71
CA LEU A 126 -15.06 -13.43 -7.62
C LEU A 126 -14.21 -14.16 -6.58
N LYS A 127 -14.81 -14.47 -5.43
CA LYS A 127 -14.16 -15.21 -4.36
C LYS A 127 -13.87 -16.66 -4.76
N THR A 128 -14.84 -17.36 -5.33
CA THR A 128 -14.72 -18.79 -5.65
C THR A 128 -13.83 -19.05 -6.87
N LYS A 129 -13.91 -18.19 -7.89
CA LYS A 129 -13.21 -18.39 -9.17
C LYS A 129 -11.82 -17.77 -9.22
N TYR A 130 -11.61 -16.64 -8.53
CA TYR A 130 -10.37 -15.87 -8.61
C TYR A 130 -9.69 -15.63 -7.25
N ASP A 131 -10.21 -16.23 -6.17
CA ASP A 131 -9.74 -15.99 -4.79
C ASP A 131 -9.72 -14.50 -4.39
N LEU A 132 -10.57 -13.70 -5.05
CA LEU A 132 -10.68 -12.27 -4.82
C LEU A 132 -11.79 -11.99 -3.80
N ASP A 133 -11.41 -11.84 -2.54
CA ASP A 133 -12.34 -11.42 -1.50
C ASP A 133 -12.60 -9.91 -1.60
N LEU A 134 -13.68 -9.53 -2.31
CA LEU A 134 -14.07 -8.13 -2.47
C LEU A 134 -14.36 -7.43 -1.14
N LYS A 135 -14.83 -8.16 -0.13
CA LYS A 135 -15.10 -7.57 1.18
C LYS A 135 -13.78 -7.18 1.86
N TYR A 136 -12.78 -8.05 1.80
CA TYR A 136 -11.42 -7.73 2.25
C TYR A 136 -10.84 -6.52 1.48
N ALA A 137 -10.99 -6.50 0.15
CA ALA A 137 -10.50 -5.39 -0.67
C ALA A 137 -11.11 -4.05 -0.24
N VAL A 138 -12.42 -4.01 0.06
CA VAL A 138 -13.12 -2.78 0.44
C VAL A 138 -12.93 -2.41 1.92
N GLU A 139 -12.95 -3.37 2.83
CA GLU A 139 -12.92 -3.11 4.28
C GLU A 139 -11.50 -3.08 4.87
N THR A 140 -10.51 -3.67 4.19
CA THR A 140 -9.13 -3.75 4.68
C THR A 140 -8.15 -3.04 3.75
N LEU A 141 -8.06 -3.46 2.49
CA LEU A 141 -7.07 -2.89 1.56
C LEU A 141 -7.34 -1.41 1.28
N ALA A 142 -8.57 -1.04 0.89
CA ALA A 142 -8.88 0.35 0.55
C ALA A 142 -8.59 1.33 1.72
N PRO A 143 -9.00 1.07 2.98
CA PRO A 143 -8.59 1.90 4.11
C PRO A 143 -7.07 1.91 4.34
N ALA A 144 -6.40 0.77 4.19
CA ALA A 144 -4.94 0.68 4.38
C ALA A 144 -4.16 1.54 3.37
N LEU A 145 -4.64 1.69 2.13
CA LEU A 145 -4.05 2.60 1.14
C LEU A 145 -4.05 4.08 1.59
N TYR A 146 -4.93 4.43 2.53
CA TYR A 146 -4.99 5.75 3.17
C TYR A 146 -4.43 5.74 4.61
N GLY A 147 -3.79 4.64 5.01
CA GLY A 147 -3.32 4.42 6.37
C GLY A 147 -4.43 4.28 7.42
N GLN A 148 -5.69 4.18 7.03
CA GLN A 148 -6.83 4.17 7.94
C GLN A 148 -7.15 2.78 8.53
N ASN A 149 -6.26 1.80 8.37
CA ASN A 149 -6.36 0.50 9.02
C ASN A 149 -5.75 0.52 10.43
N VAL A 150 -6.17 -0.42 11.28
CA VAL A 150 -5.54 -0.64 12.59
C VAL A 150 -4.28 -1.49 12.37
N PRO A 151 -3.06 -0.99 12.67
CA PRO A 151 -1.85 -1.78 12.53
C PRO A 151 -1.85 -2.92 13.53
N LEU A 152 -1.69 -4.16 13.05
CA LEU A 152 -1.74 -5.37 13.89
C LEU A 152 -0.58 -5.50 14.88
N TYR A 153 0.54 -4.80 14.66
CA TYR A 153 1.67 -4.77 15.59
C TYR A 153 2.62 -3.61 15.30
N ILE A 154 3.09 -2.92 16.34
CA ILE A 154 4.10 -1.87 16.26
C ILE A 154 5.20 -2.19 17.28
N SER A 155 6.37 -2.63 16.83
CA SER A 155 7.58 -2.73 17.66
C SER A 155 8.45 -1.49 17.48
N PHE A 156 9.34 -1.23 18.44
CA PHE A 156 10.39 -0.21 18.30
C PHE A 156 11.23 -0.40 17.03
N GLN A 157 11.61 -1.64 16.71
CA GLN A 157 12.39 -1.97 15.51
C GLN A 157 11.66 -1.52 14.23
N THR A 158 10.36 -1.77 14.15
CA THR A 158 9.54 -1.28 13.02
C THR A 158 9.55 0.24 12.93
N GLN A 159 9.51 0.95 14.06
CA GLN A 159 9.60 2.41 14.03
C GLN A 159 10.98 2.91 13.62
N PHE A 160 12.03 2.24 14.10
CA PHE A 160 13.40 2.59 13.79
C PHE A 160 13.71 2.38 12.30
N ASP A 161 13.25 1.27 11.71
CA ASP A 161 13.39 1.00 10.28
C ASP A 161 12.77 2.11 9.43
N GLU A 162 11.58 2.61 9.79
CA GLU A 162 10.93 3.73 9.08
C GLU A 162 11.77 5.01 9.10
N PHE A 163 12.43 5.32 10.23
CA PHE A 163 13.35 6.45 10.30
C PHE A 163 14.55 6.25 9.36
N VAL A 164 15.13 5.05 9.36
CA VAL A 164 16.27 4.71 8.50
C VAL A 164 15.88 4.80 7.03
N GLU A 165 14.72 4.29 6.64
CA GLU A 165 14.20 4.38 5.27
C GLU A 165 14.02 5.83 4.83
N ILE A 166 13.45 6.68 5.68
CA ILE A 166 13.30 8.12 5.37
C ILE A 166 14.67 8.79 5.21
N ILE A 167 15.64 8.47 6.08
CA ILE A 167 17.01 9.01 5.99
C ILE A 167 17.68 8.54 4.70
N LEU A 168 17.60 7.25 4.37
CA LEU A 168 18.17 6.70 3.15
C LEU A 168 17.51 7.31 1.90
N ALA A 169 16.19 7.48 1.89
CA ALA A 169 15.48 8.08 0.77
C ALA A 169 15.84 9.56 0.57
N LYS A 170 16.06 10.31 1.65
CA LYS A 170 16.34 11.76 1.59
C LYS A 170 17.82 12.09 1.44
N ALA A 171 18.70 11.27 2.01
CA ALA A 171 20.12 11.57 2.17
C ALA A 171 21.05 10.40 1.82
N GLY A 172 20.52 9.23 1.43
CA GLY A 172 21.31 8.02 1.19
C GLY A 172 22.43 8.22 0.17
N ASP A 173 22.16 8.88 -0.96
CA ASP A 173 23.17 9.15 -1.98
C ASP A 173 24.29 10.07 -1.48
N SER A 174 23.92 11.07 -0.67
CA SER A 174 24.89 11.98 -0.05
C SER A 174 25.75 11.25 0.99
N ILE A 175 25.13 10.39 1.80
CA ILE A 175 25.82 9.56 2.79
C ILE A 175 26.75 8.56 2.09
N LYS A 176 26.30 7.88 1.02
CA LYS A 176 27.11 6.95 0.21
C LYS A 176 28.35 7.66 -0.36
N SER A 177 28.16 8.86 -0.90
CA SER A 177 29.24 9.68 -1.44
C SER A 177 30.23 10.11 -0.35
N LEU A 178 29.72 10.53 0.81
CA LEU A 178 30.53 10.91 1.96
C LEU A 178 31.39 9.73 2.45
N ILE A 179 30.77 8.57 2.66
CA ILE A 179 31.48 7.34 3.07
C ILE A 179 32.57 6.98 2.05
N LYS A 180 32.29 7.08 0.74
CA LYS A 180 33.29 6.79 -0.31
C LYS A 180 34.51 7.72 -0.22
N ALA A 181 34.30 9.00 0.10
CA ALA A 181 35.38 9.95 0.31
C ALA A 181 36.19 9.62 1.57
N TYR A 182 35.53 9.35 2.70
CA TYR A 182 36.21 9.01 3.95
C TYR A 182 36.94 7.66 3.89
N LYS A 183 36.46 6.70 3.09
CA LYS A 183 37.17 5.43 2.83
C LYS A 183 38.52 5.62 2.13
N GLN A 184 38.84 6.80 1.60
CA GLN A 184 40.19 7.09 1.11
C GLN A 184 41.19 7.39 2.24
N ASN A 185 40.72 7.57 3.48
CA ASN A 185 41.55 7.81 4.65
C ASN A 185 41.87 6.50 5.39
N ASP A 186 43.15 6.20 5.59
CA ASP A 186 43.61 4.95 6.20
C ASP A 186 43.14 4.75 7.64
N ALA A 187 43.08 5.81 8.45
CA ALA A 187 42.60 5.72 9.83
C ALA A 187 41.10 5.41 9.90
N PHE A 188 40.33 5.97 8.97
CA PHE A 188 38.91 5.66 8.84
C PHE A 188 38.70 4.19 8.43
N ARG A 189 39.49 3.67 7.49
CA ARG A 189 39.45 2.25 7.09
C ARG A 189 39.79 1.33 8.25
N ALA A 190 40.89 1.60 8.97
CA ALA A 190 41.30 0.80 10.12
C ALA A 190 40.23 0.77 11.23
N THR A 191 39.50 1.87 11.41
CA THR A 191 38.36 1.92 12.34
C THR A 191 37.22 1.01 11.89
N LEU A 192 36.87 1.04 10.59
CA LEU A 192 35.84 0.14 10.05
C LEU A 192 36.25 -1.34 10.18
N ASP A 193 37.50 -1.68 9.85
CA ASP A 193 38.01 -3.04 9.96
C ASP A 193 37.99 -3.53 11.41
N THR A 194 38.26 -2.64 12.39
CA THR A 194 38.15 -2.99 13.81
C THR A 194 36.71 -3.30 14.19
N LEU A 195 35.75 -2.48 13.74
CA LEU A 195 34.33 -2.69 14.03
C LEU A 195 33.77 -3.97 13.40
N ASP A 196 34.25 -4.36 12.21
CA ASP A 196 33.82 -5.57 11.51
C ASP A 196 34.33 -6.87 12.18
N ASN A 197 35.40 -6.77 12.96
CA ASN A 197 36.03 -7.88 13.69
C ASN A 197 35.61 -7.98 15.18
N THR A 198 34.64 -7.17 15.61
CA THR A 198 34.02 -7.21 16.96
C THR A 198 32.60 -7.73 16.91
#